data_AF-A0A533SKE0-F1
#
_entry.id   AF-A0A533SKE0-F1
#
_cell.length_a   1.000
_cell.length_b   1.000
_cell.length_c   1.000
_cell.angle_alpha   90.00
_cell.angle_beta   90.00
_cell.angle_gamma   90.00
#
_symmetry.space_group_name_H-M   'P 1'
#
loop_
_entity.id
_entity.type
_entity.pdbx_description
1 polymer ?
#
loop_
_entity_poly.entity_id
_entity_poly.type
_entity_poly.pdbx_seq_one_letter_code
_entity_poly.pdbx_strand_id
1 'polypeptide(L)'
;MASSEFAGFYKLTPKERVRFVGEFAHLDKAELDILAASSALEIDTANRMIENVVGVMPVPFGIAMNFLINGKDRLIPMAIEEPSVVAGASHAAKMARSKGGFRTSSTRPVMVGQIQAVGCRDPEKAQASVLASTEEILRKANEQDPILVSKGGGAIGLEAKVIQTIIGSMVIAELLVDCGDAMGANAVNTMAEAVAPLIERITGCRVYLRILSNLADRRLAQARVTIAKEDVGGPEVVDGIVNAYAFAAADPYRCATHNKGVMNGVTAVVLATGNDTRAIEAGAHAYASRSGRYSPLTRWSKDPNGDLVGEIELPMAVGLIGGATAVHPIAKIAVKILGVKSARELAEIIA
;
A
#
# COMPACT_ATOMS: atom_id res chain seq x y z
N MET A 1 -6.75 -18.06 -20.79
CA MET A 1 -6.03 -17.03 -20.01
C MET A 1 -4.56 -17.39 -20.01
N ALA A 2 -3.66 -16.41 -20.10
CA ALA A 2 -2.21 -16.66 -20.02
C ALA A 2 -1.84 -17.10 -18.59
N SER A 3 -0.95 -18.09 -18.46
CA SER A 3 -0.49 -18.60 -17.16
C SER A 3 0.73 -17.83 -16.67
N SER A 4 0.80 -17.54 -15.37
CA SER A 4 1.99 -16.96 -14.72
C SER A 4 2.99 -18.04 -14.32
N GLU A 5 2.62 -19.32 -14.44
CA GLU A 5 3.47 -20.45 -14.11
C GLU A 5 4.54 -20.65 -15.18
N PHE A 6 5.81 -20.52 -14.79
CA PHE A 6 6.92 -20.64 -15.72
C PHE A 6 8.14 -21.31 -15.08
N ALA A 7 8.44 -22.53 -15.52
CA ALA A 7 9.63 -23.24 -15.09
C ALA A 7 10.89 -22.63 -15.74
N GLY A 8 11.83 -22.15 -14.91
CA GLY A 8 13.14 -21.70 -15.40
C GLY A 8 13.16 -20.31 -16.05
N PHE A 9 12.23 -19.41 -15.73
CA PHE A 9 12.19 -18.04 -16.26
C PHE A 9 13.52 -17.28 -16.05
N TYR A 10 14.20 -17.54 -14.93
CA TYR A 10 15.52 -16.97 -14.61
C TYR A 10 16.64 -17.46 -15.54
N LYS A 11 16.44 -18.54 -16.31
CA LYS A 11 17.41 -19.03 -17.31
C LYS A 11 17.31 -18.29 -18.64
N LEU A 12 16.18 -17.63 -18.91
CA LEU A 12 15.99 -16.83 -20.11
C LEU A 12 16.86 -15.58 -20.08
N THR A 13 17.25 -15.09 -21.26
CA THR A 13 17.87 -13.77 -21.41
C THR A 13 16.87 -12.66 -21.13
N PRO A 14 17.30 -11.43 -20.75
CA PRO A 14 16.39 -10.30 -20.54
C PRO A 14 15.45 -10.03 -21.73
N LYS A 15 15.94 -10.15 -22.98
CA LYS A 15 15.13 -9.96 -24.18
C LYS A 15 14.00 -10.99 -24.31
N GLU A 16 14.28 -12.25 -23.99
CA GLU A 16 13.28 -13.31 -24.00
C GLU A 16 12.23 -13.13 -22.90
N ARG A 17 12.65 -12.65 -21.73
CA ARG A 17 11.73 -12.29 -20.63
C ARG A 17 10.80 -11.16 -21.02
N VAL A 18 11.32 -10.08 -21.62
CA VAL A 18 10.51 -8.95 -22.10
C VAL A 18 9.46 -9.41 -23.11
N ARG A 19 9.83 -10.28 -24.06
CA ARG A 19 8.87 -10.86 -25.01
C ARG A 19 7.75 -11.65 -24.30
N PHE A 20 8.10 -12.53 -23.37
CA PHE A 20 7.10 -13.30 -22.61
C PHE A 20 6.15 -12.38 -21.84
N VAL A 21 6.68 -11.38 -21.14
CA VAL A 21 5.89 -10.39 -20.40
C VAL A 21 4.98 -9.59 -21.36
N GLY A 22 5.51 -9.23 -22.52
CA GLY A 22 4.78 -8.58 -23.60
C GLY A 22 3.56 -9.34 -24.07
N GLU A 23 3.74 -10.64 -24.33
CA GLU A 23 2.67 -11.54 -24.75
C GLU A 23 1.63 -11.72 -23.64
N PHE A 24 2.07 -11.87 -22.38
CA PHE A 24 1.18 -12.03 -21.23
C PHE A 24 0.32 -10.79 -20.98
N ALA A 25 0.92 -9.59 -21.02
CA ALA A 25 0.27 -8.33 -20.68
C ALA A 25 -0.28 -7.55 -21.89
N HIS A 26 -0.19 -8.15 -23.10
CA HIS A 26 -0.57 -7.51 -24.36
C HIS A 26 0.08 -6.13 -24.54
N LEU A 27 1.40 -6.08 -24.35
CA LEU A 27 2.18 -4.86 -24.54
C LEU A 27 2.41 -4.58 -26.03
N ASP A 28 2.34 -3.31 -26.41
CA ASP A 28 2.67 -2.88 -27.75
C ASP A 28 4.19 -2.74 -27.95
N LYS A 29 4.61 -2.50 -29.19
CA LYS A 29 6.03 -2.38 -29.53
C LYS A 29 6.73 -1.26 -28.76
N ALA A 30 6.07 -0.11 -28.58
CA ALA A 30 6.67 1.03 -27.88
C ALA A 30 6.88 0.71 -26.39
N GLU A 31 5.93 0.02 -25.76
CA GLU A 31 6.05 -0.46 -24.38
C GLU A 31 7.17 -1.50 -24.22
N LEU A 32 7.35 -2.39 -25.20
CA LEU A 32 8.47 -3.36 -25.19
C LEU A 32 9.83 -2.68 -25.34
N ASP A 33 9.92 -1.69 -26.22
CA ASP A 33 11.14 -0.90 -26.41
C ASP A 33 11.49 -0.12 -25.14
N ILE A 34 10.49 0.42 -24.44
CA ILE A 34 10.63 1.06 -23.12
C ILE A 34 11.18 0.09 -22.07
N LEU A 35 10.64 -1.14 -21.97
CA LEU A 35 11.12 -2.14 -21.01
C LEU A 35 12.54 -2.64 -21.30
N ALA A 36 12.94 -2.64 -22.57
CA ALA A 36 14.26 -3.07 -22.99
C ALA A 36 15.34 -1.99 -22.82
N ALA A 37 14.96 -0.73 -22.62
CA ALA A 37 15.89 0.39 -22.44
C ALA A 37 16.55 0.37 -21.05
N SER A 38 17.82 0.80 -20.99
CA SER A 38 18.55 0.93 -19.72
C SER A 38 18.06 2.10 -18.86
N SER A 39 17.43 3.11 -19.47
CA SER A 39 16.66 4.16 -18.80
C SER A 39 15.50 4.55 -19.70
N ALA A 40 14.31 4.62 -19.13
CA ALA A 40 13.09 5.01 -19.83
C ALA A 40 12.51 6.35 -19.35
N LEU A 41 13.06 6.93 -18.28
CA LEU A 41 12.62 8.22 -17.77
C LEU A 41 13.52 9.31 -18.35
N GLU A 42 12.94 10.13 -19.22
CA GLU A 42 13.63 11.27 -19.82
C GLU A 42 13.93 12.35 -18.77
N ILE A 43 15.09 13.02 -18.90
CA ILE A 43 15.56 14.01 -17.92
C ILE A 43 14.58 15.18 -17.75
N ASP A 44 13.94 15.62 -18.82
CA ASP A 44 12.93 16.70 -18.80
C ASP A 44 11.64 16.30 -18.08
N THR A 45 11.33 15.00 -18.07
CA THR A 45 10.19 14.48 -17.31
C THR A 45 10.57 14.38 -15.84
N ALA A 46 11.76 13.85 -15.54
CA ALA A 46 12.30 13.81 -14.18
C ALA A 46 12.38 15.21 -13.54
N ASN A 47 12.84 16.23 -14.29
CA ASN A 47 12.94 17.62 -13.83
C ASN A 47 11.59 18.29 -13.55
N ARG A 48 10.47 17.71 -14.01
CA ARG A 48 9.11 18.14 -13.64
C ARG A 48 8.55 17.35 -12.46
N MET A 49 9.15 16.22 -12.11
CA MET A 49 8.71 15.38 -11.00
C MET A 49 9.26 15.87 -9.67
N ILE A 50 10.51 16.35 -9.63
CA ILE A 50 11.18 16.85 -8.43
C ILE A 50 12.08 18.06 -8.77
N GLU A 51 12.55 18.76 -7.75
CA GLU A 51 13.42 19.92 -7.87
C GLU A 51 14.90 19.53 -8.10
N ASN A 52 15.67 20.44 -8.71
CA ASN A 52 17.14 20.37 -8.83
C ASN A 52 17.67 19.07 -9.48
N VAL A 53 17.00 18.56 -10.52
CA VAL A 53 17.39 17.32 -11.20
C VAL A 53 18.68 17.48 -11.99
N VAL A 54 19.62 16.55 -11.76
CA VAL A 54 20.90 16.46 -12.50
C VAL A 54 21.10 15.10 -13.19
N GLY A 55 20.18 14.15 -12.99
CA GLY A 55 20.27 12.81 -13.56
C GLY A 55 19.11 11.91 -13.13
N VAL A 56 19.12 10.67 -13.64
CA VAL A 56 18.16 9.61 -13.31
C VAL A 56 18.93 8.41 -12.76
N MET A 57 18.52 7.90 -11.59
CA MET A 57 19.10 6.71 -10.98
C MET A 57 18.26 5.47 -11.36
N PRO A 58 18.78 4.52 -12.15
CA PRO A 58 18.06 3.30 -12.46
C PRO A 58 18.09 2.31 -11.29
N VAL A 59 16.98 1.61 -11.07
CA VAL A 59 16.85 0.47 -10.14
C VAL A 59 16.46 -0.77 -10.96
N PRO A 60 17.05 -1.96 -10.71
CA PRO A 60 16.70 -3.16 -11.47
C PRO A 60 15.19 -3.46 -11.41
N PHE A 61 14.61 -3.76 -12.57
CA PHE A 61 13.20 -4.11 -12.72
C PHE A 61 13.07 -5.58 -13.09
N GLY A 62 12.46 -6.38 -12.20
CA GLY A 62 12.24 -7.81 -12.36
C GLY A 62 10.75 -8.16 -12.34
N ILE A 63 10.44 -9.40 -12.72
CA ILE A 63 9.08 -9.96 -12.64
C ILE A 63 9.12 -11.18 -11.73
N ALA A 64 8.33 -11.17 -10.66
CA ALA A 64 8.06 -12.37 -9.89
C ALA A 64 6.94 -13.18 -10.55
N MET A 65 7.16 -14.49 -10.60
CA MET A 65 6.37 -15.46 -11.36
C MET A 65 5.46 -16.28 -10.45
N ASN A 66 4.55 -17.06 -11.05
CA ASN A 66 3.73 -18.10 -10.41
C ASN A 66 2.59 -17.61 -9.50
N PHE A 67 2.40 -16.30 -9.32
CA PHE A 67 1.34 -15.77 -8.46
C PHE A 67 -0.05 -16.10 -9.00
N LEU A 68 -0.81 -16.85 -8.21
CA LEU A 68 -2.24 -17.09 -8.39
C LEU A 68 -2.97 -16.35 -7.27
N ILE A 69 -3.69 -15.28 -7.60
CA ILE A 69 -4.36 -14.41 -6.62
C ILE A 69 -5.84 -14.37 -6.94
N ASN A 70 -6.70 -14.79 -6.00
CA ASN A 70 -8.14 -14.90 -6.20
C ASN A 70 -8.53 -15.68 -7.47
N GLY A 71 -7.78 -16.75 -7.77
CA GLY A 71 -7.98 -17.59 -8.95
C GLY A 71 -7.51 -16.98 -10.28
N LYS A 72 -6.79 -15.85 -10.27
CA LYS A 72 -6.22 -15.21 -11.46
C LYS A 72 -4.70 -15.24 -11.43
N ASP A 73 -4.10 -15.67 -12.53
CA ASP A 73 -2.65 -15.59 -12.73
C ASP A 73 -2.18 -14.13 -12.85
N ARG A 74 -1.10 -13.80 -12.15
CA ARG A 74 -0.51 -12.45 -12.12
C ARG A 74 1.01 -12.52 -12.31
N LEU A 75 1.53 -11.60 -13.10
CA LEU A 75 2.96 -11.29 -13.13
C LEU A 75 3.19 -10.08 -12.22
N ILE A 76 4.14 -10.18 -11.30
CA ILE A 76 4.37 -9.15 -10.28
C ILE A 76 5.63 -8.35 -10.62
N PRO A 77 5.51 -7.14 -11.17
CA PRO A 77 6.66 -6.28 -11.40
C PRO A 77 7.25 -5.78 -10.08
N MET A 78 8.58 -5.85 -9.96
CA MET A 78 9.33 -5.50 -8.75
C MET A 78 10.55 -4.66 -9.15
N ALA A 79 10.70 -3.48 -8.54
CA ALA A 79 11.87 -2.63 -8.68
C ALA A 79 12.69 -2.71 -7.39
N ILE A 80 13.85 -3.36 -7.43
CA ILE A 80 14.66 -3.62 -6.23
C ILE A 80 16.12 -3.94 -6.58
N GLU A 81 17.04 -3.53 -5.74
CA GLU A 81 18.49 -3.77 -5.84
C GLU A 81 18.96 -5.02 -5.10
N GLU A 82 18.20 -5.47 -4.09
CA GLU A 82 18.56 -6.62 -3.25
C GLU A 82 18.41 -7.95 -4.01
N PRO A 83 19.49 -8.77 -4.08
CA PRO A 83 19.43 -10.10 -4.67
C PRO A 83 18.42 -11.01 -3.96
N SER A 84 18.01 -12.07 -4.65
CA SER A 84 17.16 -13.14 -4.12
C SER A 84 15.71 -12.75 -3.76
N VAL A 85 15.35 -11.47 -3.64
CA VAL A 85 13.97 -11.06 -3.29
C VAL A 85 12.96 -11.54 -4.33
N VAL A 86 13.17 -11.21 -5.61
CA VAL A 86 12.28 -11.61 -6.72
C VAL A 86 12.22 -13.14 -6.85
N ALA A 87 13.35 -13.82 -6.64
CA ALA A 87 13.43 -15.28 -6.69
C ALA A 87 12.67 -15.93 -5.52
N GLY A 88 12.84 -15.40 -4.30
CA GLY A 88 12.13 -15.85 -3.10
C GLY A 88 10.62 -15.68 -3.23
N ALA A 89 10.17 -14.52 -3.71
CA ALA A 89 8.76 -14.26 -4.01
C ALA A 89 8.20 -15.27 -5.04
N SER A 90 8.91 -15.48 -6.15
CA SER A 90 8.50 -16.44 -7.19
C SER A 90 8.44 -17.88 -6.69
N HIS A 91 9.37 -18.27 -5.81
CA HIS A 91 9.42 -19.59 -5.21
C HIS A 91 8.27 -19.81 -4.21
N ALA A 92 8.03 -18.83 -3.32
CA ALA A 92 6.90 -18.85 -2.39
C ALA A 92 5.55 -18.93 -3.13
N ALA A 93 5.38 -18.13 -4.18
CA ALA A 93 4.18 -18.16 -5.00
C ALA A 93 3.98 -19.51 -5.68
N LYS A 94 5.06 -20.15 -6.16
CA LYS A 94 5.00 -21.50 -6.74
C LYS A 94 4.48 -22.52 -5.73
N MET A 95 5.02 -22.53 -4.50
CA MET A 95 4.57 -23.45 -3.44
C MET A 95 3.08 -23.24 -3.12
N ALA A 96 2.62 -21.98 -3.09
CA ALA A 96 1.22 -21.66 -2.80
C ALA A 96 0.21 -22.18 -3.85
N ARG A 97 0.63 -22.42 -5.09
CA ARG A 97 -0.30 -22.81 -6.19
C ARG A 97 -1.02 -24.13 -5.94
N SER A 98 -0.37 -25.10 -5.30
CA SER A 98 -0.94 -26.44 -5.08
C SER A 98 -2.23 -26.42 -4.26
N LYS A 99 -2.41 -25.39 -3.44
CA LYS A 99 -3.60 -25.15 -2.60
C LYS A 99 -4.47 -23.99 -3.10
N GLY A 100 -4.28 -23.57 -4.35
CA GLY A 100 -5.11 -22.54 -5.00
C GLY A 100 -4.57 -21.11 -4.89
N GLY A 101 -3.32 -20.92 -4.43
CA GLY A 101 -2.67 -19.62 -4.36
C GLY A 101 -3.14 -18.75 -3.19
N PHE A 102 -3.11 -17.45 -3.40
CA PHE A 102 -3.46 -16.45 -2.40
C PHE A 102 -4.93 -16.04 -2.52
N ARG A 103 -5.56 -15.82 -1.37
CA ARG A 103 -6.88 -15.20 -1.26
C ARG A 103 -6.73 -13.83 -0.62
N THR A 104 -7.30 -12.81 -1.24
CA THR A 104 -7.07 -11.42 -0.83
C THR A 104 -8.37 -10.64 -0.78
N SER A 105 -8.40 -9.63 0.09
CA SER A 105 -9.49 -8.68 0.23
C SER A 105 -8.97 -7.36 0.77
N SER A 106 -9.74 -6.30 0.60
CA SER A 106 -9.40 -4.96 1.10
C SER A 106 -10.60 -4.24 1.69
N THR A 107 -10.36 -3.25 2.54
CA THR A 107 -11.39 -2.29 2.95
C THR A 107 -11.65 -1.27 1.84
N ARG A 108 -12.57 -0.34 2.07
CA ARG A 108 -12.71 0.86 1.22
C ARG A 108 -11.44 1.71 1.28
N PRO A 109 -11.10 2.49 0.22
CA PRO A 109 -9.87 3.26 0.17
C PRO A 109 -10.00 4.58 0.96
N VAL A 110 -10.29 4.46 2.26
CA VAL A 110 -10.56 5.57 3.16
C VAL A 110 -9.26 6.06 3.79
N MET A 111 -8.89 7.30 3.50
CA MET A 111 -7.79 8.00 4.14
C MET A 111 -8.32 8.91 5.25
N VAL A 112 -7.46 9.19 6.23
CA VAL A 112 -7.77 10.08 7.36
C VAL A 112 -7.07 11.41 7.17
N GLY A 113 -7.81 12.52 7.20
CA GLY A 113 -7.29 13.88 7.25
C GLY A 113 -7.45 14.48 8.64
N GLN A 114 -6.35 14.90 9.28
CA GLN A 114 -6.37 15.47 10.61
C GLN A 114 -6.36 17.00 10.57
N ILE A 115 -7.27 17.61 11.31
CA ILE A 115 -7.33 19.05 11.57
C ILE A 115 -7.07 19.25 13.06
N GLN A 116 -5.92 19.85 13.37
CA GLN A 116 -5.47 20.10 14.73
C GLN A 116 -6.00 21.45 15.24
N ALA A 117 -6.87 21.43 16.24
CA ALA A 117 -7.36 22.61 16.95
C ALA A 117 -6.75 22.70 18.37
N VAL A 118 -6.21 23.86 18.72
CA VAL A 118 -5.51 24.12 19.99
C VAL A 118 -6.03 25.39 20.65
N GLY A 119 -5.70 25.59 21.93
CA GLY A 119 -6.15 26.75 22.71
C GLY A 119 -7.66 26.72 23.00
N CYS A 120 -8.27 25.54 22.95
CA CYS A 120 -9.67 25.35 23.28
C CYS A 120 -9.90 25.55 24.78
N ARG A 121 -10.70 26.56 25.16
CA ARG A 121 -11.06 26.80 26.58
C ARG A 121 -11.76 25.60 27.21
N ASP A 122 -12.60 24.93 26.43
CA ASP A 122 -13.32 23.71 26.80
C ASP A 122 -13.19 22.70 25.64
N PRO A 123 -12.19 21.80 25.68
CA PRO A 123 -11.93 20.84 24.61
C PRO A 123 -13.08 19.86 24.36
N GLU A 124 -13.79 19.45 25.40
CA GLU A 124 -14.91 18.50 25.29
C GLU A 124 -16.10 19.17 24.57
N LYS A 125 -16.41 20.41 24.95
CA LYS A 125 -17.43 21.20 24.23
C LYS A 125 -17.01 21.48 22.77
N ALA A 126 -15.73 21.76 22.53
CA ALA A 126 -15.22 21.95 21.17
C ALA A 126 -15.35 20.66 20.33
N GLN A 127 -14.98 19.49 20.87
CA GLN A 127 -15.19 18.19 20.23
C GLN A 127 -16.67 17.97 19.91
N ALA A 128 -17.57 18.19 20.87
CA ALA A 128 -19.01 18.05 20.67
C ALA A 128 -19.53 19.00 19.58
N SER A 129 -18.99 20.23 19.50
CA SER A 129 -19.37 21.22 18.48
C SER A 129 -18.93 20.80 17.07
N VAL A 130 -17.75 20.18 16.95
CA VAL A 130 -17.28 19.58 15.68
C VAL A 130 -18.23 18.48 15.23
N LEU A 131 -18.55 17.53 16.13
CA LEU A 131 -19.43 16.40 15.81
C LEU A 131 -20.86 16.84 15.48
N ALA A 132 -21.39 17.83 16.19
CA ALA A 132 -22.71 18.41 15.90
C ALA A 132 -22.77 19.11 14.52
N SER A 133 -21.63 19.53 13.98
CA SER A 133 -21.52 20.21 12.68
C SER A 133 -21.10 19.27 11.54
N THR A 134 -21.17 17.94 11.74
CA THR A 134 -20.68 16.94 10.78
C THR A 134 -21.19 17.15 9.36
N GLU A 135 -22.50 17.35 9.17
CA GLU A 135 -23.08 17.51 7.83
C GLU A 135 -22.55 18.76 7.11
N GLU A 136 -22.41 19.89 7.81
CA GLU A 136 -21.86 21.12 7.25
C GLU A 136 -20.39 20.94 6.86
N ILE A 137 -19.60 20.29 7.72
CA ILE A 137 -18.18 20.01 7.48
C ILE A 137 -17.98 19.10 6.27
N LEU A 138 -18.74 17.99 6.21
CA LEU A 138 -18.65 17.04 5.09
C LEU A 138 -19.07 17.68 3.77
N ARG A 139 -20.15 18.48 3.77
CA ARG A 139 -20.55 19.24 2.58
C ARG A 139 -19.43 20.17 2.14
N LYS A 140 -18.82 20.92 3.08
CA LYS A 140 -17.76 21.86 2.75
C LYS A 140 -16.49 21.19 2.20
N ALA A 141 -16.12 20.04 2.76
CA ALA A 141 -15.03 19.21 2.24
C ALA A 141 -15.34 18.72 0.81
N ASN A 142 -16.54 18.21 0.57
CA ASN A 142 -16.93 17.65 -0.74
C ASN A 142 -17.07 18.70 -1.84
N GLU A 143 -17.27 19.98 -1.52
CA GLU A 143 -17.19 21.07 -2.50
C GLU A 143 -15.80 21.21 -3.15
N GLN A 144 -14.74 20.69 -2.52
CA GLN A 144 -13.36 20.86 -3.00
C GLN A 144 -12.98 19.92 -4.14
N ASP A 145 -13.65 18.76 -4.26
CA ASP A 145 -13.37 17.81 -5.34
C ASP A 145 -14.67 17.20 -5.90
N PRO A 146 -15.40 17.95 -6.75
CA PRO A 146 -16.63 17.47 -7.38
C PRO A 146 -16.40 16.23 -8.25
N ILE A 147 -15.18 16.05 -8.79
CA ILE A 147 -14.85 14.89 -9.64
C ILE A 147 -14.78 13.63 -8.79
N LEU A 148 -14.06 13.67 -7.66
CA LEU A 148 -13.98 12.54 -6.73
C LEU A 148 -15.38 12.16 -6.21
N VAL A 149 -16.19 13.15 -5.83
CA VAL A 149 -17.58 12.93 -5.39
C VAL A 149 -18.42 12.30 -6.50
N SER A 150 -18.32 12.80 -7.74
CA SER A 150 -19.06 12.23 -8.88
C SER A 150 -18.70 10.77 -9.18
N LYS A 151 -17.52 10.31 -8.75
CA LYS A 151 -17.04 8.93 -8.88
C LYS A 151 -17.36 8.07 -7.65
N GLY A 152 -18.16 8.57 -6.71
CA GLY A 152 -18.56 7.86 -5.49
C GLY A 152 -17.55 7.93 -4.33
N GLY A 153 -16.50 8.74 -4.46
CA GLY A 153 -15.57 9.05 -3.38
C GLY A 153 -16.01 10.27 -2.55
N GLY A 154 -15.04 10.89 -1.89
CA GLY A 154 -15.22 12.14 -1.13
C GLY A 154 -15.15 11.95 0.38
N ALA A 155 -15.37 13.01 1.14
CA ALA A 155 -15.51 12.97 2.59
C ALA A 155 -16.82 12.24 2.96
N ILE A 156 -16.68 11.09 3.62
CA ILE A 156 -17.78 10.17 3.96
C ILE A 156 -18.06 10.10 5.46
N GLY A 157 -17.20 10.69 6.29
CA GLY A 157 -17.33 10.62 7.73
C GLY A 157 -16.43 11.62 8.43
N LEU A 158 -16.78 11.91 9.68
CA LEU A 158 -16.04 12.81 10.55
C LEU A 158 -15.95 12.15 11.93
N GLU A 159 -14.74 12.02 12.45
CA GLU A 159 -14.47 11.66 13.84
C GLU A 159 -13.85 12.88 14.55
N ALA A 160 -13.93 12.94 15.87
CA ALA A 160 -13.25 13.96 16.66
C ALA A 160 -12.84 13.39 18.01
N LYS A 161 -11.64 13.76 18.47
CA LYS A 161 -11.12 13.32 19.77
C LYS A 161 -10.38 14.44 20.49
N VAL A 162 -10.46 14.42 21.81
CA VAL A 162 -9.59 15.22 22.68
C VAL A 162 -8.35 14.39 23.01
N ILE A 163 -7.16 14.95 22.80
CA ILE A 163 -5.89 14.33 23.20
C ILE A 163 -5.19 15.18 24.24
N GLN A 164 -4.51 14.52 25.17
CA GLN A 164 -3.66 15.17 26.17
C GLN A 164 -2.21 15.18 25.66
N THR A 165 -1.59 16.35 25.71
CA THR A 165 -0.19 16.54 25.30
C THR A 165 0.60 17.24 26.39
N ILE A 166 1.94 17.25 26.25
CA ILE A 166 2.84 17.94 27.17
C ILE A 166 2.62 19.47 27.21
N ILE A 167 1.92 20.05 26.22
CA ILE A 167 1.59 21.48 26.15
C ILE A 167 0.08 21.75 26.31
N GLY A 168 -0.67 20.78 26.81
CA GLY A 168 -2.11 20.88 27.08
C GLY A 168 -2.99 20.11 26.10
N SER A 169 -4.30 20.22 26.30
CA SER A 169 -5.32 19.52 25.52
C SER A 169 -5.38 20.04 24.07
N MET A 170 -5.59 19.14 23.12
CA MET A 170 -5.90 19.46 21.73
C MET A 170 -7.16 18.74 21.29
N VAL A 171 -7.92 19.34 20.38
CA VAL A 171 -9.04 18.69 19.68
C VAL A 171 -8.57 18.35 18.28
N ILE A 172 -8.67 17.07 17.92
CA ILE A 172 -8.31 16.56 16.59
C ILE A 172 -9.59 16.16 15.89
N ALA A 173 -9.96 16.89 14.84
CA ALA A 173 -11.02 16.48 13.92
C ALA A 173 -10.40 15.62 12.81
N GLU A 174 -11.04 14.51 12.47
CA GLU A 174 -10.56 13.51 11.53
C GLU A 174 -11.57 13.32 10.41
N LEU A 175 -11.28 13.88 9.23
CA LEU A 175 -12.06 13.63 8.02
C LEU A 175 -11.74 12.24 7.49
N LEU A 176 -12.77 11.43 7.30
CA LEU A 176 -12.69 10.13 6.62
C LEU A 176 -13.03 10.34 5.15
N VAL A 177 -12.04 10.16 4.27
CA VAL A 177 -12.16 10.48 2.83
C VAL A 177 -11.95 9.24 1.99
N ASP A 178 -12.99 8.82 1.26
CA ASP A 178 -12.88 7.78 0.24
C ASP A 178 -12.18 8.35 -1.00
N CYS A 179 -10.95 7.90 -1.23
CA CYS A 179 -10.08 8.45 -2.27
C CYS A 179 -10.19 7.71 -3.62
N GLY A 180 -11.06 6.71 -3.73
CA GLY A 180 -11.18 5.87 -4.91
C GLY A 180 -9.82 5.30 -5.35
N ASP A 181 -9.42 5.58 -6.58
CA ASP A 181 -8.17 5.08 -7.16
C ASP A 181 -6.94 5.97 -6.90
N ALA A 182 -7.09 7.07 -6.17
CA ALA A 182 -5.95 7.89 -5.74
C ALA A 182 -5.35 7.35 -4.44
N MET A 183 -4.06 7.66 -4.21
CA MET A 183 -3.46 7.50 -2.89
C MET A 183 -4.17 8.39 -1.85
N GLY A 184 -4.47 9.64 -2.22
CA GLY A 184 -5.39 10.51 -1.47
C GLY A 184 -4.76 11.70 -0.75
N ALA A 185 -3.43 11.80 -0.64
CA ALA A 185 -2.77 12.87 0.11
C ALA A 185 -3.24 14.29 -0.28
N ASN A 186 -3.17 14.63 -1.57
CA ASN A 186 -3.56 15.97 -2.03
C ASN A 186 -5.06 16.25 -1.83
N ALA A 187 -5.92 15.27 -2.11
CA ALA A 187 -7.37 15.41 -1.94
C ALA A 187 -7.73 15.64 -0.47
N VAL A 188 -7.19 14.81 0.44
CA VAL A 188 -7.40 14.91 1.88
C VAL A 188 -6.89 16.24 2.44
N ASN A 189 -5.68 16.66 2.05
CA ASN A 189 -5.11 17.92 2.53
C ASN A 189 -5.94 19.12 2.06
N THR A 190 -6.37 19.14 0.79
CA THR A 190 -7.22 20.20 0.24
C THR A 190 -8.55 20.29 0.99
N MET A 191 -9.18 19.14 1.26
CA MET A 191 -10.41 19.08 2.06
C MET A 191 -10.18 19.57 3.49
N ALA A 192 -9.10 19.14 4.14
CA ALA A 192 -8.73 19.55 5.49
C ALA A 192 -8.47 21.07 5.59
N GLU A 193 -7.80 21.65 4.59
CA GLU A 193 -7.57 23.09 4.49
C GLU A 193 -8.88 23.87 4.35
N ALA A 194 -9.79 23.40 3.49
CA ALA A 194 -11.06 24.07 3.24
C ALA A 194 -12.00 24.07 4.44
N VAL A 195 -11.99 23.02 5.27
CA VAL A 195 -12.82 22.95 6.49
C VAL A 195 -12.21 23.66 7.69
N ALA A 196 -10.91 23.98 7.67
CA ALA A 196 -10.23 24.56 8.84
C ALA A 196 -10.86 25.87 9.35
N PRO A 197 -11.24 26.86 8.51
CA PRO A 197 -11.91 28.07 8.99
C PRO A 197 -13.27 27.79 9.66
N LEU A 198 -13.97 26.75 9.19
CA LEU A 198 -15.22 26.30 9.79
C LEU A 198 -14.96 25.69 11.18
N ILE A 199 -13.93 24.85 11.31
CA ILE A 199 -13.52 24.29 12.61
C ILE A 199 -13.13 25.39 13.60
N GLU A 200 -12.35 26.40 13.20
CA GLU A 200 -12.01 27.54 14.06
C GLU A 200 -13.28 28.28 14.53
N ARG A 201 -14.23 28.52 13.62
CA ARG A 201 -15.48 29.24 13.93
C ARG A 201 -16.36 28.50 14.94
N ILE A 202 -16.57 27.19 14.76
CA ILE A 202 -17.48 26.41 15.63
C ILE A 202 -16.86 26.08 16.98
N THR A 203 -15.52 25.97 17.06
CA THR A 203 -14.83 25.62 18.30
C THR A 203 -14.35 26.84 19.09
N GLY A 204 -14.12 27.97 18.41
CA GLY A 204 -13.40 29.12 18.98
C GLY A 204 -11.91 28.86 19.23
N CYS A 205 -11.39 27.73 18.74
CA CYS A 205 -10.00 27.34 18.87
C CYS A 205 -9.17 27.83 17.67
N ARG A 206 -7.85 27.71 17.77
CA ARG A 206 -6.92 27.99 16.68
C ARG A 206 -6.56 26.71 15.94
N VAL A 207 -6.62 26.71 14.61
CA VAL A 207 -6.21 25.56 13.79
C VAL A 207 -4.77 25.73 13.29
N TYR A 208 -3.99 24.63 13.35
CA TYR A 208 -2.59 24.59 12.86
C TYR A 208 -2.38 23.56 11.77
N LEU A 209 -2.26 22.27 12.10
CA LEU A 209 -2.04 21.22 11.11
C LEU A 209 -3.36 20.82 10.42
N ARG A 210 -3.28 20.63 9.10
CA ARG A 210 -4.35 20.18 8.18
C ARG A 210 -3.71 19.20 7.21
N ILE A 211 -3.60 17.96 7.63
CA ILE A 211 -2.69 17.01 6.97
C ILE A 211 -3.23 15.59 7.06
N LEU A 212 -3.03 14.79 6.03
CA LEU A 212 -3.34 13.36 6.09
C LEU A 212 -2.55 12.63 7.20
N SER A 213 -3.11 11.52 7.68
CA SER A 213 -2.39 10.52 8.46
C SER A 213 -1.87 9.41 7.54
N ASN A 214 -0.58 9.06 7.66
CA ASN A 214 0.00 7.90 6.98
C ASN A 214 -0.26 6.58 7.73
N LEU A 215 -0.72 6.63 8.98
CA LEU A 215 -1.34 5.46 9.62
C LEU A 215 -2.74 5.28 9.00
N ALA A 216 -2.79 4.71 7.81
CA ALA A 216 -4.01 4.51 7.02
C ALA A 216 -4.75 3.23 7.44
N ASP A 217 -5.06 3.12 8.74
CA ASP A 217 -5.70 1.95 9.35
C ASP A 217 -7.17 1.71 8.91
N ARG A 218 -7.76 2.66 8.17
CA ARG A 218 -9.06 2.51 7.51
C ARG A 218 -8.95 2.00 6.06
N ARG A 219 -7.73 1.87 5.53
CA ARG A 219 -7.40 1.42 4.16
C ARG A 219 -6.45 0.22 4.23
N LEU A 220 -7.00 -0.92 4.63
CA LEU A 220 -6.27 -2.16 4.86
C LEU A 220 -6.39 -3.08 3.64
N ALA A 221 -5.29 -3.76 3.32
CA ALA A 221 -5.27 -4.92 2.45
C ALA A 221 -4.93 -6.16 3.28
N GLN A 222 -5.55 -7.28 2.91
CA GLN A 222 -5.42 -8.57 3.58
C GLN A 222 -5.11 -9.64 2.55
N ALA A 223 -4.21 -10.56 2.91
CA ALA A 223 -3.95 -11.76 2.13
C ALA A 223 -3.84 -12.99 3.04
N ARG A 224 -4.27 -14.13 2.51
CA ARG A 224 -4.17 -15.44 3.15
C ARG A 224 -3.66 -16.47 2.17
N VAL A 225 -2.83 -17.38 2.67
CA VAL A 225 -2.33 -18.52 1.92
C VAL A 225 -2.38 -19.79 2.77
N THR A 226 -2.61 -20.92 2.11
CA THR A 226 -2.37 -22.25 2.66
C THR A 226 -1.37 -22.94 1.75
N ILE A 227 -0.36 -23.59 2.30
CA ILE A 227 0.68 -24.29 1.53
C ILE A 227 0.78 -25.71 2.07
N ALA A 228 0.73 -26.69 1.17
CA ALA A 228 0.88 -28.09 1.54
C ALA A 228 2.23 -28.29 2.25
N LYS A 229 2.25 -29.05 3.35
CA LYS A 229 3.51 -29.33 4.06
C LYS A 229 4.57 -29.92 3.15
N GLU A 230 4.19 -30.75 2.16
CA GLU A 230 5.11 -31.34 1.19
C GLU A 230 5.79 -30.29 0.32
N ASP A 231 5.07 -29.26 -0.11
CA ASP A 231 5.62 -28.17 -0.93
C ASP A 231 6.55 -27.25 -0.14
N VAL A 232 6.30 -27.10 1.17
CA VAL A 232 7.17 -26.34 2.09
C VAL A 232 8.48 -27.08 2.40
N GLY A 233 8.49 -28.41 2.28
CA GLY A 233 9.65 -29.26 2.62
C GLY A 233 9.43 -30.24 3.77
N GLY A 234 8.17 -30.46 4.17
CA GLY A 234 7.76 -31.43 5.18
C GLY A 234 7.27 -30.79 6.49
N PRO A 235 6.67 -31.59 7.39
CA PRO A 235 6.08 -31.11 8.64
C PRO A 235 7.08 -30.41 9.57
N GLU A 236 8.34 -30.85 9.61
CA GLU A 236 9.39 -30.22 10.42
C GLU A 236 9.70 -28.79 9.96
N VAL A 237 9.66 -28.51 8.64
CA VAL A 237 9.87 -27.17 8.11
C VAL A 237 8.68 -26.26 8.45
N VAL A 238 7.46 -26.79 8.40
CA VAL A 238 6.26 -26.08 8.88
C VAL A 238 6.43 -25.68 10.36
N ASP A 239 6.85 -26.61 11.21
CA ASP A 239 7.14 -26.32 12.62
C ASP A 239 8.25 -25.28 12.80
N GLY A 240 9.30 -25.35 11.98
CA GLY A 240 10.35 -24.34 11.94
C GLY A 240 9.82 -22.94 11.63
N ILE A 241 8.93 -22.80 10.63
CA ILE A 241 8.32 -21.52 10.26
C ILE A 241 7.43 -20.98 11.38
N VAL A 242 6.62 -21.84 12.01
CA VAL A 242 5.76 -21.43 13.14
C VAL A 242 6.61 -21.00 14.34
N ASN A 243 7.70 -21.71 14.64
CA ASN A 243 8.66 -21.31 15.69
C ASN A 243 9.35 -19.97 15.36
N ALA A 244 9.75 -19.74 14.11
CA ALA A 244 10.34 -18.48 13.67
C ALA A 244 9.35 -17.30 13.80
N TYR A 245 8.08 -17.53 13.48
CA TYR A 245 7.01 -16.55 13.72
C TYR A 245 6.83 -16.28 15.23
N ALA A 246 6.80 -17.32 16.07
CA ALA A 246 6.70 -17.16 17.52
C ALA A 246 7.87 -16.33 18.08
N PHE A 247 9.09 -16.55 17.58
CA PHE A 247 10.25 -15.72 17.93
C PHE A 247 10.04 -14.26 17.51
N ALA A 248 9.59 -14.00 16.27
CA ALA A 248 9.31 -12.64 15.82
C ALA A 248 8.20 -11.96 16.65
N ALA A 249 7.19 -12.69 17.09
CA ALA A 249 6.14 -12.17 17.96
C ALA A 249 6.63 -11.89 19.40
N ALA A 250 7.63 -12.64 19.86
CA ALA A 250 8.17 -12.55 21.22
C ALA A 250 9.30 -11.54 21.39
N ASP A 251 9.99 -11.12 20.32
CA ASP A 251 11.16 -10.23 20.39
C ASP A 251 11.12 -9.12 19.30
N PRO A 252 11.08 -7.83 19.69
CA PRO A 252 11.11 -6.71 18.74
C PRO A 252 12.34 -6.69 17.82
N TYR A 253 13.50 -7.20 18.26
CA TYR A 253 14.69 -7.28 17.41
C TYR A 253 14.46 -8.21 16.23
N ARG A 254 13.90 -9.40 16.49
CA ARG A 254 13.51 -10.32 15.43
C ARG A 254 12.34 -9.77 14.62
N CYS A 255 11.36 -9.16 15.27
CA CYS A 255 10.20 -8.56 14.62
C CYS A 255 10.60 -7.51 13.57
N ALA A 256 11.59 -6.67 13.86
CA ALA A 256 12.08 -5.67 12.92
C ALA A 256 12.60 -6.33 11.64
N THR A 257 13.41 -7.38 11.79
CA THR A 257 13.94 -8.16 10.65
C THR A 257 12.83 -8.92 9.91
N HIS A 258 11.85 -9.44 10.64
CA HIS A 258 10.68 -10.11 10.06
C HIS A 258 9.89 -9.17 9.15
N ASN A 259 9.51 -7.99 9.68
CA ASN A 259 8.75 -7.00 8.91
C ASN A 259 9.59 -6.43 7.77
N LYS A 260 10.91 -6.20 7.94
CA LYS A 260 11.80 -5.84 6.82
C LYS A 260 11.71 -6.85 5.67
N GLY A 261 11.70 -8.15 5.99
CA GLY A 261 11.55 -9.21 4.99
C GLY A 261 10.21 -9.15 4.23
N VAL A 262 9.13 -8.76 4.90
CA VAL A 262 7.82 -8.48 4.26
C VAL A 262 7.96 -7.26 3.34
N MET A 263 8.56 -6.19 3.84
CA MET A 263 8.69 -4.93 3.11
C MET A 263 9.60 -5.02 1.89
N ASN A 264 10.57 -5.94 1.85
CA ASN A 264 11.33 -6.24 0.64
C ASN A 264 10.42 -6.55 -0.57
N GLY A 265 9.34 -7.32 -0.35
CA GLY A 265 8.37 -7.63 -1.40
C GLY A 265 7.45 -6.43 -1.69
N VAL A 266 6.84 -5.88 -0.64
CA VAL A 266 5.87 -4.77 -0.72
C VAL A 266 6.49 -3.56 -1.40
N THR A 267 7.60 -3.06 -0.87
CA THR A 267 8.26 -1.82 -1.32
C THR A 267 8.75 -1.94 -2.76
N ALA A 268 9.16 -3.14 -3.20
CA ALA A 268 9.58 -3.36 -4.59
C ALA A 268 8.43 -3.18 -5.59
N VAL A 269 7.22 -3.64 -5.26
CA VAL A 269 6.02 -3.46 -6.12
C VAL A 269 5.51 -2.02 -6.05
N VAL A 270 5.53 -1.41 -4.86
CA VAL A 270 5.16 0.00 -4.67
C VAL A 270 6.06 0.91 -5.51
N LEU A 271 7.38 0.68 -5.49
CA LEU A 271 8.32 1.42 -6.33
C LEU A 271 8.09 1.15 -7.82
N ALA A 272 7.93 -0.12 -8.21
CA ALA A 272 7.70 -0.52 -9.61
C ALA A 272 6.47 0.16 -10.22
N THR A 273 5.44 0.41 -9.41
CA THR A 273 4.19 1.05 -9.83
C THR A 273 4.18 2.56 -9.65
N GLY A 274 5.32 3.17 -9.26
CA GLY A 274 5.44 4.62 -9.09
C GLY A 274 4.65 5.18 -7.91
N ASN A 275 4.37 4.36 -6.90
CA ASN A 275 3.71 4.76 -5.66
C ASN A 275 4.73 5.20 -4.60
N ASP A 276 4.27 5.90 -3.56
CA ASP A 276 5.12 6.41 -2.49
C ASP A 276 5.50 5.29 -1.50
N THR A 277 6.76 4.83 -1.55
CA THR A 277 7.27 3.79 -0.66
C THR A 277 7.31 4.22 0.81
N ARG A 278 7.58 5.50 1.10
CA ARG A 278 7.69 6.01 2.47
C ARG A 278 6.34 6.01 3.16
N ALA A 279 5.27 6.34 2.43
CA ALA A 279 3.91 6.30 2.95
C ALA A 279 3.50 4.88 3.38
N ILE A 280 3.81 3.88 2.55
CA ILE A 280 3.50 2.47 2.84
C ILE A 280 4.36 1.94 4.01
N GLU A 281 5.66 2.21 4.02
CA GLU A 281 6.57 1.84 5.11
C GLU A 281 6.12 2.45 6.46
N ALA A 282 5.82 3.75 6.48
CA ALA A 282 5.36 4.43 7.69
C ALA A 282 4.04 3.84 8.21
N GLY A 283 3.08 3.60 7.31
CA GLY A 283 1.79 2.98 7.66
C GLY A 283 1.96 1.56 8.20
N ALA A 284 2.73 0.72 7.52
CA ALA A 284 2.98 -0.66 7.91
C ALA A 284 3.66 -0.74 9.29
N HIS A 285 4.76 -0.02 9.48
CA HIS A 285 5.51 -0.06 10.74
C HIS A 285 4.76 0.59 11.92
N ALA A 286 3.95 1.63 11.69
CA ALA A 286 3.07 2.18 12.72
C ALA A 286 1.95 1.19 13.09
N TYR A 287 1.34 0.53 12.10
CA TYR A 287 0.29 -0.47 12.29
C TYR A 287 0.79 -1.70 13.08
N ALA A 288 2.04 -2.10 12.85
CA ALA A 288 2.73 -3.15 13.60
C ALA A 288 2.83 -2.85 15.11
N SER A 289 2.75 -1.58 15.53
CA SER A 289 2.82 -1.13 16.93
C SER A 289 1.47 -0.76 17.56
N ARG A 290 0.36 -0.90 16.84
CA ARG A 290 -0.96 -0.37 17.26
C ARG A 290 -1.47 -0.94 18.60
N SER A 291 -0.99 -2.11 19.01
CA SER A 291 -1.35 -2.76 20.28
C SER A 291 -0.42 -2.37 21.44
N GLY A 292 0.41 -1.35 21.29
CA GLY A 292 1.37 -0.90 22.31
C GLY A 292 2.71 -1.64 22.30
N ARG A 293 2.90 -2.61 21.40
CA ARG A 293 4.16 -3.32 21.17
C ARG A 293 4.36 -3.57 19.68
N TYR A 294 5.56 -3.31 19.18
CA TYR A 294 5.93 -3.62 17.80
C TYR A 294 5.90 -5.13 17.56
N SER A 295 5.07 -5.57 16.60
CA SER A 295 4.72 -6.98 16.37
C SER A 295 4.69 -7.35 14.88
N PRO A 296 4.76 -8.65 14.52
CA PRO A 296 4.80 -9.06 13.13
C PRO A 296 3.56 -8.63 12.34
N LEU A 297 3.75 -8.19 11.09
CA LEU A 297 2.65 -7.87 10.16
C LEU A 297 1.91 -9.12 9.67
N THR A 298 2.58 -10.27 9.71
CA THR A 298 2.03 -11.56 9.30
C THR A 298 1.77 -12.48 10.48
N ARG A 299 0.81 -13.40 10.34
CA ARG A 299 0.60 -14.53 11.25
C ARG A 299 0.89 -15.83 10.51
N TRP A 300 1.57 -16.74 11.18
CA TRP A 300 1.83 -18.10 10.66
C TRP A 300 1.34 -19.14 11.65
N SER A 301 0.66 -20.16 11.15
CA SER A 301 0.11 -21.25 11.94
C SER A 301 0.04 -22.53 11.12
N LYS A 302 -0.41 -23.61 11.77
CA LYS A 302 -0.62 -24.92 11.17
C LYS A 302 -2.12 -25.22 11.18
N ASP A 303 -2.66 -25.72 10.07
CA ASP A 303 -4.05 -26.19 10.00
C ASP A 303 -4.21 -27.62 10.57
N PRO A 304 -5.44 -28.16 10.69
CA PRO A 304 -5.66 -29.53 11.16
C PRO A 304 -5.03 -30.64 10.29
N ASN A 305 -4.70 -30.37 9.02
CA ASN A 305 -4.05 -31.32 8.11
C ASN A 305 -2.51 -31.29 8.22
N GLY A 306 -1.99 -30.35 9.00
CA GLY A 306 -0.57 -30.11 9.16
C GLY A 306 0.04 -29.15 8.13
N ASP A 307 -0.79 -28.49 7.33
CA ASP A 307 -0.38 -27.54 6.30
C ASP A 307 -0.09 -26.17 6.89
N LEU A 308 0.82 -25.42 6.25
CA LEU A 308 1.20 -24.08 6.68
C LEU A 308 0.13 -23.07 6.26
N VAL A 309 -0.29 -22.23 7.19
CA VAL A 309 -1.24 -21.14 6.95
C VAL A 309 -0.57 -19.82 7.27
N GLY A 310 -0.60 -18.90 6.30
CA GLY A 310 -0.08 -17.54 6.42
C GLY A 310 -1.20 -16.51 6.23
N GLU A 311 -1.16 -15.46 7.03
CA GLU A 311 -2.06 -14.31 6.94
C GLU A 311 -1.25 -13.01 7.06
N ILE A 312 -1.68 -11.96 6.37
CA ILE A 312 -1.14 -10.61 6.50
C ILE A 312 -2.28 -9.60 6.46
N GLU A 313 -2.14 -8.53 7.23
CA GLU A 313 -2.99 -7.35 7.18
C GLU A 313 -2.13 -6.10 7.41
N LEU A 314 -2.18 -5.14 6.50
CA LEU A 314 -1.42 -3.90 6.60
C LEU A 314 -2.12 -2.73 5.87
N PRO A 315 -1.88 -1.48 6.32
CA PRO A 315 -2.28 -0.29 5.58
C PRO A 315 -1.65 -0.27 4.19
N MET A 316 -2.46 0.00 3.17
CA MET A 316 -2.01 -0.02 1.77
C MET A 316 -2.62 1.14 0.97
N ALA A 317 -2.11 2.34 1.25
CA ALA A 317 -2.51 3.58 0.60
C ALA A 317 -1.80 3.79 -0.75
N VAL A 318 -2.08 2.92 -1.73
CA VAL A 318 -1.57 3.03 -3.10
C VAL A 318 -2.62 3.64 -4.04
N GLY A 319 -2.19 4.14 -5.19
CA GLY A 319 -3.06 4.69 -6.23
C GLY A 319 -2.71 4.21 -7.64
N LEU A 320 -3.67 4.37 -8.54
CA LEU A 320 -3.52 4.22 -10.00
C LEU A 320 -3.56 5.58 -10.72
N ILE A 321 -3.92 6.64 -10.00
CA ILE A 321 -3.99 8.01 -10.51
C ILE A 321 -3.15 8.96 -9.66
N GLY A 322 -2.53 9.93 -10.32
CA GLY A 322 -1.74 10.99 -9.68
C GLY A 322 -0.31 10.58 -9.31
N GLY A 323 0.53 11.58 -9.07
CA GLY A 323 1.95 11.37 -8.75
C GLY A 323 2.72 10.67 -9.89
N ALA A 324 3.75 9.91 -9.51
CA ALA A 324 4.61 9.24 -10.48
C ALA A 324 3.92 8.09 -11.23
N THR A 325 2.85 7.50 -10.65
CA THR A 325 2.04 6.44 -11.29
C THR A 325 1.53 6.84 -12.69
N ALA A 326 1.21 8.13 -12.89
CA ALA A 326 0.65 8.66 -14.13
C ALA A 326 1.71 9.28 -15.07
N VAL A 327 2.96 9.39 -14.65
CA VAL A 327 4.02 10.10 -15.39
C VAL A 327 5.16 9.16 -15.80
N HIS A 328 5.58 8.26 -14.91
CA HIS A 328 6.73 7.39 -15.15
C HIS A 328 6.38 6.27 -16.16
N PRO A 329 7.08 6.14 -17.31
CA PRO A 329 6.73 5.18 -18.35
C PRO A 329 6.72 3.72 -17.86
N ILE A 330 7.75 3.30 -17.12
CA ILE A 330 7.81 1.95 -16.53
C ILE A 330 6.68 1.70 -15.52
N ALA A 331 6.27 2.70 -14.73
CA ALA A 331 5.18 2.53 -13.77
C ALA A 331 3.85 2.25 -14.45
N LYS A 332 3.56 2.93 -15.57
CA LYS A 332 2.38 2.67 -16.40
C LYS A 332 2.38 1.23 -16.93
N ILE A 333 3.53 0.79 -17.43
CA ILE A 333 3.69 -0.57 -17.94
C ILE A 333 3.55 -1.59 -16.81
N ALA A 334 4.11 -1.32 -15.63
CA ALA A 334 3.97 -2.19 -14.45
C ALA A 334 2.49 -2.35 -14.04
N VAL A 335 1.71 -1.27 -14.01
CA VAL A 335 0.26 -1.33 -13.76
C VAL A 335 -0.46 -2.14 -14.83
N LYS A 336 -0.06 -2.02 -16.11
CA LYS A 336 -0.61 -2.81 -17.22
C LYS A 336 -0.26 -4.29 -17.09
N ILE A 337 0.98 -4.63 -16.73
CA ILE A 337 1.44 -6.01 -16.45
C ILE A 337 0.64 -6.64 -15.32
N LEU A 338 0.42 -5.89 -14.24
CA LEU A 338 -0.41 -6.33 -13.12
C LEU A 338 -1.87 -6.57 -13.54
N GLY A 339 -2.36 -5.83 -14.53
CA GLY A 339 -3.72 -5.95 -15.05
C GLY A 339 -4.79 -5.52 -14.04
N VAL A 340 -4.44 -4.58 -13.16
CA VAL A 340 -5.34 -4.06 -12.12
C VAL A 340 -6.31 -3.01 -12.68
N LYS A 341 -7.51 -2.96 -12.12
CA LYS A 341 -8.58 -2.01 -12.50
C LYS A 341 -8.95 -1.04 -11.40
N SER A 342 -8.48 -1.27 -10.17
CA SER A 342 -8.67 -0.36 -9.05
C SER A 342 -7.45 -0.35 -8.13
N ALA A 343 -7.29 0.73 -7.37
CA ALA A 343 -6.25 0.82 -6.34
C ALA A 343 -6.41 -0.24 -5.24
N ARG A 344 -7.64 -0.72 -5.01
CA ARG A 344 -7.92 -1.84 -4.09
C ARG A 344 -7.34 -3.16 -4.60
N GLU A 345 -7.52 -3.45 -5.89
CA GLU A 345 -6.94 -4.64 -6.50
C GLU A 345 -5.40 -4.58 -6.50
N LEU A 346 -4.82 -3.39 -6.72
CA LEU A 346 -3.37 -3.19 -6.55
C LEU A 346 -2.94 -3.46 -5.11
N ALA A 347 -3.65 -2.90 -4.13
CA ALA A 347 -3.36 -3.10 -2.71
C ALA A 347 -3.42 -4.57 -2.30
N GLU A 348 -4.43 -5.29 -2.79
CA GLU A 348 -4.61 -6.73 -2.59
C GLU A 348 -3.51 -7.59 -3.22
N ILE A 349 -2.89 -7.15 -4.32
CA ILE A 349 -1.76 -7.88 -4.94
C ILE A 349 -0.44 -7.62 -4.19
N ILE A 350 -0.28 -6.42 -3.62
CA ILE A 350 0.91 -6.05 -2.86
C ILE A 350 0.96 -6.77 -1.50
N ALA A 351 -0.20 -6.97 -0.86
CA ALA A 351 -0.34 -7.73 0.38
C ALA A 351 -0.17 -9.24 0.15
#